data_AF-A0A8T3NDV5-F1
#
_entry.id   AF-A0A8T3NDV5-F1
#
_cell.length_a   1.000
_cell.length_b   1.000
_cell.length_c   1.000
_cell.angle_alpha   90.00
_cell.angle_beta   90.00
_cell.angle_gamma   90.00
#
_symmetry.space_group_name_H-M   'P 1'
#
loop_
_entity.id
_entity.type
_entity.pdbx_description
1 polymer ?
#
loop_
_entity_poly.entity_id
_entity_poly.type
_entity_poly.pdbx_seq_one_letter_code
_entity_poly.pdbx_strand_id
1 'polypeptide(L)'
;MRVMLKFRFPVETGNDAIRSGKVAQVFEKIMEELKPEAAYFFPEGGERAGLIVFDMQESSQVAETAERFFFGLNASIEMTPVMSVEDLRKGLSGVEAIVKNYA
;
A
#
# COMPACT_ATOMS: atom_id res chain seq x y z
N MET A 1 3.43 -12.61 1.25
CA MET A 1 4.17 -11.82 0.24
C MET A 1 4.16 -10.38 0.67
N ARG A 2 5.33 -9.75 0.75
CA ARG A 2 5.42 -8.35 1.12
C ARG A 2 4.92 -7.46 -0.02
N VAL A 3 3.95 -6.60 0.30
CA VAL A 3 3.34 -5.66 -0.64
C VAL A 3 3.43 -4.26 -0.06
N MET A 4 3.82 -3.32 -0.91
CA MET A 4 3.66 -1.89 -0.66
C MET A 4 2.36 -1.43 -1.33
N LEU A 5 1.43 -0.95 -0.52
CA LEU A 5 0.24 -0.24 -0.98
C LEU A 5 0.49 1.25 -0.87
N LYS A 6 0.38 1.94 -1.99
CA LYS A 6 0.30 3.40 -2.05
C LYS A 6 -1.15 3.79 -2.23
N PHE A 7 -1.62 4.77 -1.47
CA PHE A 7 -2.95 5.32 -1.65
C PHE A 7 -2.91 6.85 -1.75
N ARG A 8 -3.90 7.41 -2.45
CA ARG A 8 -4.19 8.85 -2.48
C ARG A 8 -5.69 9.05 -2.46
N PHE A 9 -6.17 10.11 -1.80
CA PHE A 9 -7.59 10.45 -1.82
C PHE A 9 -7.84 11.97 -1.84
N PRO A 10 -8.94 12.41 -2.48
CA PRO A 10 -9.19 13.84 -2.72
C PRO A 10 -9.28 14.67 -1.44
N VAL A 11 -8.89 15.94 -1.56
CA VAL A 11 -8.92 16.91 -0.45
C VAL A 11 -10.32 17.08 0.12
N GLU A 12 -11.33 17.18 -0.76
CA GLU A 12 -12.74 17.33 -0.39
C GLU A 12 -13.23 16.13 0.43
N THR A 13 -13.07 14.91 -0.10
CA THR A 13 -13.45 13.68 0.62
C THR A 13 -12.77 13.58 1.98
N GLY A 14 -11.49 13.92 2.06
CA GLY A 14 -10.78 13.91 3.33
C GLY A 14 -11.22 15.01 4.30
N ASN A 15 -11.60 16.20 3.83
CA ASN A 15 -12.12 17.25 4.68
C ASN A 15 -13.44 16.81 5.34
N ASP A 16 -14.34 16.24 4.56
CA ASP A 16 -15.64 15.77 5.05
C ASP A 16 -15.50 14.58 6.00
N ALA A 17 -14.61 13.64 5.66
CA ALA A 17 -14.34 12.49 6.52
C ALA A 17 -13.61 12.90 7.82
N ILE A 18 -12.80 13.96 7.83
CA ILE A 18 -12.19 14.50 9.05
C ILE A 18 -13.24 15.17 9.93
N ARG A 19 -14.10 16.03 9.35
CA ARG A 19 -15.18 16.70 10.10
C ARG A 19 -16.13 15.73 10.77
N SER A 20 -16.41 14.60 10.11
CA SER A 20 -17.27 13.54 10.65
C SER A 20 -16.54 12.54 11.56
N GLY A 21 -15.21 12.63 11.70
CA GLY A 21 -14.40 11.65 12.45
C GLY A 21 -14.19 10.31 11.74
N LYS A 22 -14.80 10.11 10.56
CA LYS A 22 -14.70 8.89 9.75
C LYS A 22 -13.26 8.54 9.35
N VAL A 23 -12.41 9.52 9.07
CA VAL A 23 -11.00 9.25 8.68
C VAL A 23 -10.27 8.44 9.75
N ALA A 24 -10.38 8.83 11.01
CA ALA A 24 -9.69 8.15 12.11
C ALA A 24 -10.16 6.69 12.22
N GLN A 25 -11.48 6.47 12.21
CA GLN A 25 -12.08 5.13 12.30
C GLN A 25 -11.68 4.22 11.13
N VAL A 26 -11.63 4.77 9.91
CA VAL A 26 -11.21 4.02 8.72
C VAL A 26 -9.76 3.59 8.86
N PHE A 27 -8.85 4.49 9.24
CA PHE A 27 -7.44 4.13 9.39
C PHE A 27 -7.17 3.22 10.59
N GLU A 28 -7.85 3.40 11.72
CA GLU A 28 -7.78 2.47 12.85
C GLU A 28 -8.11 1.04 12.40
N LYS A 29 -9.25 0.87 11.70
CA LYS A 29 -9.65 -0.43 11.15
C LYS A 29 -8.63 -1.00 10.15
N ILE A 30 -8.09 -0.17 9.25
CA ILE A 30 -7.08 -0.60 8.29
C ILE A 30 -5.79 -1.05 9.01
N MET A 31 -5.35 -0.35 10.05
CA MET A 31 -4.16 -0.73 10.83
C MET A 31 -4.39 -2.03 11.61
N GLU A 32 -5.58 -2.22 12.18
CA GLU A 32 -5.95 -3.45 12.90
C GLU A 32 -6.01 -4.67 11.98
N GLU A 33 -6.57 -4.52 10.78
CA GLU A 33 -6.76 -5.60 9.82
C GLU A 33 -5.46 -5.95 9.08
N LEU A 34 -4.73 -4.94 8.58
CA LEU A 34 -3.51 -5.17 7.77
C LEU A 34 -2.25 -5.40 8.61
N LYS A 35 -2.21 -4.90 9.85
CA LYS A 35 -1.05 -4.98 10.76
C LYS A 35 0.27 -4.69 10.03
N PRO A 36 0.41 -3.50 9.44
CA PRO A 36 1.55 -3.21 8.59
C PRO A 36 2.87 -3.21 9.37
N GLU A 37 3.96 -3.59 8.69
CA GLU A 37 5.31 -3.45 9.25
C GLU A 37 5.76 -1.98 9.27
N ALA A 38 5.23 -1.17 8.35
CA ALA A 38 5.45 0.26 8.29
C ALA A 38 4.28 0.97 7.61
N ALA A 39 3.94 2.16 8.11
CA ALA A 39 2.98 3.05 7.49
C ALA A 39 3.50 4.49 7.54
N TYR A 40 3.50 5.16 6.40
CA TYR A 40 3.95 6.54 6.24
C TYR A 40 2.85 7.35 5.58
N PHE A 41 2.57 8.55 6.10
CA PHE A 41 1.51 9.42 5.61
C PHE A 41 2.13 10.75 5.18
N PHE A 42 1.76 11.23 4.00
CA PHE A 42 2.35 12.43 3.41
C PHE A 42 1.41 13.04 2.37
N PRO A 43 1.53 14.34 2.06
CA PRO A 43 0.82 14.91 0.92
C PRO A 43 1.49 14.48 -0.39
N GLU A 44 0.68 14.18 -1.40
CA GLU A 44 1.19 13.88 -2.74
C GLU A 44 0.25 14.46 -3.80
N GLY A 45 0.80 15.21 -4.76
CA GLY A 45 0.02 15.77 -5.86
C GLY A 45 -1.16 16.65 -5.41
N GLY A 46 -1.04 17.33 -4.27
CA GLY A 46 -2.10 18.15 -3.69
C GLY A 46 -3.16 17.38 -2.92
N GLU A 47 -2.99 16.06 -2.74
CA GLU A 47 -3.94 15.18 -2.06
C GLU A 47 -3.35 14.59 -0.78
N ARG A 48 -4.20 13.93 0.01
CA ARG A 48 -3.76 13.12 1.15
C ARG A 48 -3.32 11.76 0.65
N ALA A 49 -2.15 11.31 1.08
CA ALA A 49 -1.56 10.07 0.60
C ALA A 49 -0.85 9.30 1.72
N GLY A 50 -0.50 8.07 1.39
CA GLY A 50 0.36 7.27 2.25
C GLY A 50 0.89 6.02 1.56
N LEU A 51 1.88 5.44 2.22
CA LEU A 51 2.48 4.15 1.89
C LEU A 51 2.30 3.21 3.08
N ILE A 52 1.83 2.01 2.81
CA ILE A 52 1.61 0.96 3.80
C ILE A 52 2.32 -0.29 3.29
N VAL A 53 3.26 -0.82 4.07
CA VAL A 53 3.94 -2.07 3.75
C VAL A 53 3.43 -3.14 4.71
N PHE A 54 2.94 -4.25 4.17
CA PHE A 54 2.35 -5.34 4.94
C PHE A 54 2.58 -6.70 4.26
N ASP A 55 2.36 -7.78 5.00
CA ASP A 55 2.49 -9.14 4.49
C ASP A 55 1.11 -9.68 4.05
N MET A 56 0.91 -9.76 2.73
CA MET A 56 -0.30 -10.29 2.11
C MET A 56 -0.17 -11.80 1.93
N GLN A 57 -1.07 -12.59 2.53
CA GLN A 57 -0.98 -14.04 2.59
C GLN A 57 -1.39 -14.70 1.27
N GLU A 58 -2.38 -14.14 0.58
CA GLU A 58 -2.92 -14.71 -0.66
C GLU A 58 -3.36 -13.64 -1.66
N SER A 59 -3.36 -13.96 -2.95
CA SER A 59 -3.68 -13.00 -4.02
C SER A 59 -5.13 -12.49 -3.99
N SER A 60 -6.07 -13.28 -3.44
CA SER A 60 -7.47 -12.88 -3.23
C SER A 60 -7.62 -11.68 -2.30
N GLN A 61 -6.67 -11.47 -1.37
CA GLN A 61 -6.70 -10.34 -0.44
C GLN A 61 -6.53 -8.97 -1.11
N VAL A 62 -6.14 -8.93 -2.39
CA VAL A 62 -6.09 -7.69 -3.18
C VAL A 62 -7.46 -7.01 -3.20
N ALA A 63 -8.54 -7.78 -3.42
CA ALA A 63 -9.88 -7.23 -3.54
C ALA A 63 -10.36 -6.59 -2.24
N GLU A 64 -10.35 -7.34 -1.13
CA GLU A 64 -10.77 -6.79 0.16
C GLU A 64 -9.89 -5.62 0.62
N THR A 65 -8.58 -5.68 0.35
CA THR A 65 -7.68 -4.59 0.71
C THR A 65 -7.99 -3.34 -0.09
N ALA A 66 -8.23 -3.47 -1.39
CA ALA A 66 -8.58 -2.33 -2.23
C ALA A 66 -9.90 -1.67 -1.81
N GLU A 67 -10.93 -2.48 -1.58
CA GLU A 67 -12.28 -1.99 -1.24
C GLU A 67 -12.32 -1.22 0.08
N ARG A 68 -11.45 -1.55 1.05
CA ARG A 68 -11.28 -0.77 2.30
C ARG A 68 -10.98 0.71 2.00
N PHE A 69 -10.10 0.98 1.04
CA PHE A 69 -9.71 2.35 0.65
C PHE A 69 -10.74 2.98 -0.29
N PHE A 70 -11.32 2.22 -1.20
CA PHE A 70 -12.33 2.71 -2.14
C PHE A 70 -13.59 3.18 -1.41
N PHE A 71 -14.24 2.31 -0.63
CA PHE A 71 -15.44 2.66 0.12
C PHE A 71 -15.16 3.54 1.36
N GLY A 72 -13.98 3.39 1.97
CA GLY A 72 -13.59 4.16 3.13
C GLY A 72 -13.37 5.65 2.82
N LEU A 73 -12.62 5.92 1.74
CA LEU A 73 -12.03 7.25 1.49
C LEU A 73 -12.16 7.72 0.03
N ASN A 74 -12.84 6.98 -0.86
CA ASN A 74 -12.84 7.28 -2.30
C ASN A 74 -11.41 7.43 -2.85
N ALA A 75 -10.52 6.54 -2.40
CA ALA A 75 -9.09 6.62 -2.71
C ALA A 75 -8.76 5.90 -4.01
N SER A 76 -7.68 6.32 -4.68
CA SER A 76 -6.95 5.50 -5.64
C SER A 76 -5.85 4.74 -4.92
N ILE A 77 -5.52 3.52 -5.39
CA ILE A 77 -4.42 2.74 -4.84
C ILE A 77 -3.51 2.18 -5.93
N GLU A 78 -2.26 1.94 -5.57
CA GLU A 78 -1.30 1.13 -6.31
C GLU A 78 -0.74 0.07 -5.36
N MET A 79 -0.78 -1.20 -5.74
CA MET A 79 -0.16 -2.30 -4.98
C MET A 79 1.05 -2.83 -5.75
N THR A 80 2.20 -2.88 -5.09
CA THR A 80 3.44 -3.36 -5.68
C THR A 80 4.05 -4.41 -4.77
N PRO A 81 4.29 -5.66 -5.24
CA PRO A 81 5.14 -6.60 -4.53
C PRO A 81 6.52 -5.99 -4.33
N VAL A 82 7.04 -6.01 -3.10
CA VAL A 82 8.34 -5.42 -2.77
C VAL A 82 9.23 -6.44 -2.08
N MET A 83 10.54 -6.21 -2.17
CA MET A 83 11.57 -7.07 -1.61
C MET A 83 12.28 -6.36 -0.47
N SER A 84 12.62 -7.09 0.58
CA SER A 84 13.61 -6.63 1.55
C SER A 84 15.01 -6.61 0.92
N VAL A 85 15.98 -6.03 1.62
CA VAL A 85 17.40 -6.11 1.20
C VAL A 85 17.88 -7.57 1.12
N GLU A 86 17.39 -8.45 2.00
CA GLU A 86 17.73 -9.87 1.95
C GLU A 86 17.14 -10.55 0.70
N ASP A 87 15.86 -10.29 0.40
CA ASP A 87 15.19 -10.85 -0.77
C ASP A 87 15.84 -10.35 -2.07
N LEU A 88 16.21 -9.06 -2.13
CA LEU A 88 16.91 -8.49 -3.27
C LEU A 88 18.25 -9.19 -3.52
N ARG A 89 19.04 -9.45 -2.47
CA ARG A 89 20.33 -10.18 -2.59
C ARG A 89 20.12 -11.60 -3.14
N LYS A 90 19.08 -12.30 -2.68
CA LYS A 90 18.71 -13.63 -3.19
C LYS A 90 18.25 -13.57 -4.66
N GLY A 91 17.53 -12.51 -5.04
CA GLY A 91 17.08 -12.31 -6.42
C GLY A 91 18.24 -12.03 -7.37
N LEU A 92 19.15 -11.13 -7.00
CA LEU A 92 20.27 -10.70 -7.85
C LEU A 92 21.25 -11.82 -8.20
N SER A 93 21.46 -12.80 -7.31
CA SER A 93 22.31 -13.97 -7.62
C SER A 93 21.78 -14.81 -8.78
N GLY A 94 20.47 -14.76 -9.06
CA GLY A 94 19.86 -15.41 -10.23
C GLY A 94 19.93 -14.59 -11.51
N VAL A 95 20.22 -13.29 -11.44
CA VAL A 95 20.14 -12.36 -12.57
C VAL A 95 21.39 -12.42 -13.46
N GLU A 96 22.57 -12.78 -12.92
CA GLU A 96 23.81 -12.86 -13.70
C GLU A 96 23.71 -13.78 -14.93
N ALA A 97 23.00 -14.91 -14.79
CA ALA A 97 22.76 -15.83 -15.90
C ALA A 97 21.79 -15.26 -16.94
N ILE A 98 20.82 -14.44 -16.51
CA ILE A 98 19.86 -13.78 -17.39
C ILE A 98 20.58 -12.73 -18.24
N VAL A 99 21.43 -11.90 -17.64
CA VAL A 99 22.17 -10.86 -18.36
C VAL A 99 22.97 -11.46 -19.53
N LYS A 100 23.65 -12.59 -19.33
CA LYS A 100 24.42 -13.26 -20.39
C LYS A 100 23.58 -13.76 -21.57
N ASN A 101 22.29 -14.01 -21.37
CA ASN A 101 21.40 -14.54 -22.40
C ASN A 101 20.65 -13.44 -23.18
N TYR A 102 20.61 -12.21 -22.66
CA TYR A 102 19.87 -11.08 -23.23
C TYR A 102 20.75 -9.86 -23.55
N ALA A 103 22.05 -9.91 -23.25
CA ALA A 103 23.05 -8.90 -23.63
C ALA A 103 23.76 -9.26 -24.93
#